data_AF-A0A7K3H7K7-F1
#
_entry.id   AF-A0A7K3H7K7-F1
#
_cell.length_a   1.000
_cell.length_b   1.000
_cell.length_c   1.000
_cell.angle_alpha   90.00
_cell.angle_beta   90.00
_cell.angle_gamma   90.00
#
_symmetry.space_group_name_H-M   'P 1'
#
loop_
_entity.id
_entity.type
_entity.pdbx_description
1 polymer ?
#
loop_
_entity_poly.entity_id
_entity_poly.type
_entity_poly.pdbx_seq_one_letter_code
_entity_poly.pdbx_strand_id
1 'polypeptide(L)'
;MVTAEYVSQLSAAGSRYAGRAEERTETARRLDSRGVLHTDEPSRVTRRLERLGADWSLAAAMERTPPLASTGASLDGAVSPEHFGAGVLGLERLMGRNDLIDVGFLEAGWLASRSVGRVVVRGRGAHYGTGFLVSPSLLLTNNHVLRDQEEAGRGVVEFNFQTGADGTAPDPVAFCLEPSRFFATDRDLDFTVVAVAARSTEGKPLSAFGMLPLDEAQGKAILGELVNIVQHPNGEPKQLALRENRVMDLLETFVHYETDTAPGSSGSPVFNDQWEVVALHHSAVPLTDGDGHYLALDGTRWTPETGEQNLAWKANEGVRASRVVQALRDIPLTGAPDALRAELLEAATARRPAGAPFPAGPPFPSAPAWTPTETRTASETRTETAAETAGGDGAPGPVPSGTPGATTGWTVPLRLDLTVVPGTSP
;
A
#
# COMPACT_ATOMS: atom_id res chain seq x y z
N MET A 1 4.57 -1.50 22.71
CA MET A 1 3.98 -0.80 23.87
C MET A 1 3.44 0.50 23.34
N VAL A 2 2.14 0.74 23.48
CA VAL A 2 1.49 1.94 22.92
C VAL A 2 2.03 3.19 23.63
N THR A 3 2.50 4.19 22.89
CA THR A 3 3.07 5.42 23.46
C THR A 3 1.97 6.41 23.84
N ALA A 4 2.25 7.30 24.79
CA ALA A 4 1.32 8.38 25.15
C ALA A 4 1.04 9.31 23.96
N GLU A 5 2.03 9.53 23.10
CA GLU A 5 1.93 10.31 21.86
C GLU A 5 0.93 9.66 20.89
N TYR A 6 1.03 8.35 20.68
CA TYR A 6 0.08 7.61 19.85
C TYR A 6 -1.35 7.70 20.38
N VAL A 7 -1.56 7.57 21.70
CA VAL A 7 -2.90 7.75 22.31
C VAL A 7 -3.43 9.17 22.12
N SER A 8 -2.58 10.19 22.25
CA SER A 8 -2.95 11.57 21.97
C SER A 8 -3.38 11.76 20.52
N GLN A 9 -2.68 11.11 19.58
CA GLN A 9 -2.98 11.16 18.17
C GLN A 9 -4.32 10.48 17.82
N LEU A 10 -4.56 9.28 18.38
CA LEU A 10 -5.86 8.60 18.27
C LEU A 10 -7.00 9.47 18.81
N SER A 11 -6.78 10.14 19.94
CA SER A 11 -7.76 11.05 20.55
C SER A 11 -8.04 12.27 19.69
N ALA A 12 -7.00 12.85 19.09
CA ALA A 12 -7.14 13.98 18.18
C ALA A 12 -7.89 13.58 16.89
N ALA A 13 -7.56 12.43 16.30
CA ALA A 13 -8.27 11.86 15.15
C ALA A 13 -9.74 11.56 15.48
N GLY A 14 -9.99 10.93 16.64
CA GLY A 14 -11.32 10.66 17.18
C GLY A 14 -12.14 11.93 17.39
N SER A 15 -11.53 12.99 17.90
CA SER A 15 -12.18 14.29 18.13
C SER A 15 -12.52 15.01 16.82
N ARG A 16 -11.58 15.04 15.87
CA ARG A 16 -11.82 15.58 14.51
C ARG A 16 -12.94 14.83 13.81
N TYR A 17 -12.93 13.50 13.92
CA TYR A 17 -14.00 12.68 13.40
C TYR A 17 -15.32 13.04 14.10
N ALA A 18 -15.42 12.92 15.42
CA ALA A 18 -16.66 13.20 16.15
C ALA A 18 -17.23 14.61 15.87
N GLY A 19 -16.38 15.63 15.82
CA GLY A 19 -16.78 17.02 15.54
C GLY A 19 -17.32 17.27 14.12
N ARG A 20 -17.24 16.27 13.24
CA ARG A 20 -17.69 16.31 11.84
C ARG A 20 -18.80 15.28 11.54
N ALA A 21 -19.49 14.81 12.58
CA ALA A 21 -20.48 13.73 12.45
C ALA A 21 -21.67 14.10 11.57
N GLU A 22 -22.22 15.31 11.73
CA GLU A 22 -23.37 15.76 10.94
C GLU A 22 -23.01 15.87 9.45
N GLU A 23 -21.83 16.40 9.14
CA GLU A 23 -21.38 16.56 7.77
C GLU A 23 -21.06 15.23 7.09
N ARG A 24 -20.55 14.24 7.83
CA ARG A 24 -20.42 12.88 7.29
C ARG A 24 -21.77 12.20 7.07
N THR A 25 -22.73 12.36 7.98
CA THR A 25 -24.09 11.83 7.76
C THR A 25 -24.75 12.47 6.53
N GLU A 26 -24.59 13.78 6.35
CA GLU A 26 -25.08 14.47 5.16
C GLU A 26 -24.33 14.05 3.89
N THR A 27 -23.01 13.88 3.96
CA THR A 27 -22.19 13.33 2.86
C THR A 27 -22.69 11.95 2.44
N ALA A 28 -22.88 11.04 3.39
CA ALA A 28 -23.41 9.70 3.12
C ALA A 28 -24.80 9.76 2.48
N ARG A 29 -25.70 10.62 2.97
CA ARG A 29 -27.03 10.83 2.38
C ARG A 29 -26.96 11.38 0.95
N ARG A 30 -26.08 12.34 0.68
CA ARG A 30 -25.89 12.91 -0.67
C ARG A 30 -25.31 11.90 -1.63
N LEU A 31 -24.35 11.11 -1.16
CA LEU A 31 -23.74 10.06 -1.98
C LEU A 31 -24.78 9.02 -2.40
N ASP A 32 -25.62 8.57 -1.46
CA ASP A 32 -26.70 7.61 -1.73
C ASP A 32 -27.78 8.18 -2.67
N SER A 33 -28.16 9.45 -2.47
CA SER A 33 -29.27 10.06 -3.23
C SER A 33 -28.87 10.71 -4.55
N ARG A 34 -27.63 11.19 -4.71
CA ARG A 34 -27.18 12.00 -5.86
C ARG A 34 -25.86 11.54 -6.47
N GLY A 35 -25.13 10.63 -5.84
CA GLY A 35 -23.84 10.15 -6.33
C GLY A 35 -22.66 11.11 -6.10
N VAL A 36 -21.46 10.65 -6.47
CA VAL A 36 -20.18 11.28 -6.11
C VAL A 36 -20.03 12.72 -6.62
N LEU A 37 -20.48 13.01 -7.84
CA LEU A 37 -20.31 14.34 -8.47
C LEU A 37 -21.07 15.46 -7.75
N HIS A 38 -22.11 15.13 -6.99
CA HIS A 38 -22.96 16.10 -6.28
C HIS A 38 -22.78 16.04 -4.77
N THR A 39 -21.82 15.23 -4.29
CA THR A 39 -21.59 15.00 -2.87
C THR A 39 -20.67 16.06 -2.26
N ASP A 40 -19.62 16.46 -2.99
CA ASP A 40 -18.61 17.43 -2.53
C ASP A 40 -18.95 18.87 -2.98
N GLU A 41 -18.15 19.83 -2.50
CA GLU A 41 -18.20 21.22 -2.93
C GLU A 41 -17.97 21.34 -4.44
N PRO A 42 -18.80 22.11 -5.18
CA PRO A 42 -18.70 22.21 -6.63
C PRO A 42 -17.30 22.60 -7.12
N SER A 43 -16.61 23.47 -6.40
CA SER A 43 -15.24 23.88 -6.76
C SER A 43 -14.23 22.74 -6.67
N ARG A 44 -14.42 21.77 -5.76
CA ARG A 44 -13.53 20.61 -5.62
C ARG A 44 -13.81 19.60 -6.71
N VAL A 45 -15.09 19.37 -7.02
CA VAL A 45 -15.52 18.52 -8.14
C VAL A 45 -14.98 19.07 -9.45
N THR A 46 -15.11 20.38 -9.72
CA THR A 46 -14.51 21.01 -10.91
C THR A 46 -13.02 20.73 -11.02
N ARG A 47 -12.24 20.95 -9.96
CA ARG A 47 -10.79 20.67 -9.96
C ARG A 47 -10.47 19.19 -10.18
N ARG A 48 -11.34 18.28 -9.71
CA ARG A 48 -11.18 16.84 -9.92
C ARG A 48 -11.46 16.46 -11.37
N LEU A 49 -12.55 16.99 -11.95
CA LEU A 49 -12.89 16.81 -13.36
C LEU A 49 -11.78 17.34 -14.27
N GLU A 50 -11.29 18.55 -14.02
CA GLU A 50 -10.16 19.15 -14.76
C GLU A 50 -8.92 18.25 -14.69
N ARG A 51 -8.63 17.67 -13.53
CA ARG A 51 -7.53 16.70 -13.36
C ARG A 51 -7.72 15.43 -14.16
N LEU A 52 -8.96 14.98 -14.33
CA LEU A 52 -9.30 13.82 -15.15
C LEU A 52 -9.38 14.18 -16.64
N GLY A 53 -9.16 15.45 -17.03
CA GLY A 53 -9.35 15.90 -18.40
C GLY A 53 -10.82 15.92 -18.83
N ALA A 54 -11.73 16.12 -17.88
CA ALA A 54 -13.17 16.19 -18.08
C ALA A 54 -13.73 17.55 -17.62
N ASP A 55 -14.96 17.85 -18.04
CA ASP A 55 -15.73 19.00 -17.56
C ASP A 55 -17.13 18.58 -17.07
N TRP A 56 -17.88 19.55 -16.53
CA TRP A 56 -19.24 19.31 -16.05
C TRP A 56 -20.21 18.89 -17.15
N SER A 57 -19.99 19.32 -18.39
CA SER A 57 -20.86 18.98 -19.52
C SER A 57 -20.76 17.49 -19.85
N LEU A 58 -19.52 16.97 -19.91
CA LEU A 58 -19.22 15.56 -20.11
C LEU A 58 -19.74 14.72 -18.94
N ALA A 59 -19.49 15.16 -17.71
CA ALA A 59 -19.96 14.47 -16.51
C ALA A 59 -21.49 14.37 -16.45
N ALA A 60 -22.21 15.46 -16.72
CA ALA A 60 -23.67 15.46 -16.77
C ALA A 60 -24.24 14.66 -17.96
N ALA A 61 -23.53 14.57 -19.08
CA ALA A 61 -23.92 13.70 -20.19
C ALA A 61 -23.82 12.22 -19.80
N MET A 62 -22.74 11.84 -19.10
CA MET A 62 -22.54 10.48 -18.60
C MET A 62 -23.54 10.11 -17.51
N GLU A 63 -23.89 11.03 -16.60
CA GLU A 63 -24.92 10.80 -15.58
C GLU A 63 -26.28 10.40 -16.18
N ARG A 64 -26.69 11.10 -17.25
CA ARG A 64 -27.99 10.92 -17.91
C ARG A 64 -28.07 9.69 -18.81
N THR A 65 -26.92 9.15 -19.21
CA THR A 65 -26.88 7.92 -20.01
C THR A 65 -27.11 6.74 -19.08
N PRO A 66 -27.97 5.74 -19.36
CA PRO A 66 -28.09 4.55 -18.52
C PRO A 66 -26.75 3.77 -18.48
N PRO A 67 -26.39 3.10 -17.37
CA PRO A 67 -25.24 2.21 -17.34
C PRO A 67 -25.60 0.95 -18.14
N LEU A 68 -25.58 1.03 -19.48
CA LEU A 68 -25.46 -0.19 -20.27
C LEU A 68 -24.09 -0.79 -19.92
N ALA A 69 -24.03 -2.12 -19.83
CA ALA A 69 -22.80 -2.89 -19.78
C ALA A 69 -21.98 -2.56 -21.03
N SER A 70 -21.26 -1.45 -20.97
CA SER A 70 -20.50 -0.90 -22.07
C SER A 70 -19.21 -1.68 -22.09
N THR A 71 -19.12 -2.61 -23.03
CA THR A 71 -17.86 -3.07 -23.62
C THR A 71 -17.21 -1.97 -24.46
N GLY A 72 -17.45 -0.69 -24.14
CA GLY A 72 -16.95 0.46 -24.89
C GLY A 72 -17.70 0.79 -26.19
N ALA A 73 -18.89 0.24 -26.43
CA ALA A 73 -19.55 0.33 -27.75
C ALA A 73 -20.98 0.92 -27.76
N SER A 74 -21.46 1.58 -26.70
CA SER A 74 -22.86 2.05 -26.66
C SER A 74 -23.07 3.40 -25.98
N LEU A 75 -22.20 4.37 -26.30
CA LEU A 75 -22.62 5.78 -26.26
C LEU A 75 -23.17 6.11 -27.65
N ASP A 76 -24.47 5.91 -27.84
CA ASP A 76 -25.19 6.21 -29.09
C ASP A 76 -24.97 7.67 -29.53
N GLY A 77 -23.95 7.88 -30.38
CA GLY A 77 -23.71 9.13 -31.12
C GLY A 77 -23.38 10.38 -30.29
N ALA A 78 -23.34 10.31 -28.96
CA ALA A 78 -23.15 11.48 -28.09
C ALA A 78 -21.66 11.83 -27.84
N VAL A 79 -20.73 10.91 -28.07
CA VAL A 79 -19.31 11.10 -27.77
C VAL A 79 -18.48 10.51 -28.92
N SER A 80 -17.72 11.35 -29.63
CA SER A 80 -16.87 10.89 -30.75
C SER A 80 -15.78 9.93 -30.24
N PRO A 81 -15.31 8.95 -31.06
CA PRO A 81 -14.22 8.01 -30.73
C PRO A 81 -12.95 8.68 -30.18
N GLU A 82 -12.74 9.94 -30.52
CA GLU A 82 -11.62 10.80 -30.12
C GLU A 82 -11.65 11.21 -28.63
N HIS A 83 -12.83 11.12 -27.99
CA HIS A 83 -13.02 11.34 -26.55
C HIS A 83 -13.00 10.04 -25.73
N PHE A 84 -12.90 8.86 -26.37
CA PHE A 84 -12.59 7.62 -25.67
C PHE A 84 -11.13 7.64 -25.26
N GLY A 85 -10.88 8.17 -24.07
CA GLY A 85 -9.55 8.27 -23.46
C GLY A 85 -9.60 8.05 -21.95
N ALA A 86 -8.44 8.19 -21.31
CA ALA A 86 -8.29 7.99 -19.86
C ALA A 86 -9.24 8.84 -19.00
N GLY A 87 -9.68 10.00 -19.51
CA GLY A 87 -10.60 10.89 -18.79
C GLY A 87 -12.02 10.36 -18.66
N VAL A 88 -12.60 9.77 -19.72
CA VAL A 88 -13.94 9.17 -19.66
C VAL A 88 -13.94 7.95 -18.75
N LEU A 89 -12.94 7.07 -18.86
CA LEU A 89 -12.80 5.90 -17.99
C LEU A 89 -12.58 6.30 -16.52
N GLY A 90 -11.74 7.31 -16.27
CA GLY A 90 -11.53 7.86 -14.93
C GLY A 90 -12.81 8.45 -14.34
N LEU A 91 -13.64 9.09 -15.17
CA LEU A 91 -14.91 9.67 -14.77
C LEU A 91 -16.00 8.60 -14.50
N GLU A 92 -16.10 7.54 -15.31
CA GLU A 92 -17.02 6.42 -15.02
C GLU A 92 -16.71 5.75 -13.67
N ARG A 93 -15.41 5.58 -13.38
CA ARG A 93 -14.92 5.05 -12.09
C ARG A 93 -15.23 5.98 -10.94
N LEU A 94 -14.95 7.28 -11.11
CA LEU A 94 -15.28 8.30 -10.11
C LEU A 94 -16.76 8.26 -9.72
N MET A 95 -17.64 8.00 -10.69
CA MET A 95 -19.08 7.94 -10.48
C MET A 95 -19.58 6.61 -9.92
N GLY A 96 -18.72 5.61 -9.74
CA GLY A 96 -19.09 4.28 -9.24
C GLY A 96 -20.03 3.50 -10.17
N ARG A 97 -19.99 3.79 -11.48
CA ARG A 97 -20.92 3.22 -12.46
C ARG A 97 -20.43 1.92 -13.07
N ASN A 98 -19.13 1.63 -12.95
CA ASN A 98 -18.49 0.47 -13.54
C ASN A 98 -17.28 0.05 -12.70
N ASP A 99 -17.29 -1.20 -12.24
CA ASP A 99 -16.15 -1.83 -11.55
C ASP A 99 -15.15 -2.46 -12.52
N LEU A 100 -15.40 -2.38 -13.84
CA LEU A 100 -14.45 -2.81 -14.85
C LEU A 100 -13.24 -1.87 -14.85
N ILE A 101 -12.11 -2.42 -14.45
CA ILE A 101 -10.84 -1.73 -14.39
C ILE A 101 -9.90 -2.36 -15.42
N ASP A 102 -9.21 -1.53 -16.20
CA ASP A 102 -8.23 -2.00 -17.17
C ASP A 102 -7.10 -2.74 -16.48
N VAL A 103 -6.58 -3.79 -17.11
CA VAL A 103 -5.40 -4.53 -16.59
C VAL A 103 -4.20 -3.58 -16.35
N GLY A 104 -4.09 -2.50 -17.13
CA GLY A 104 -3.07 -1.46 -16.93
C GLY A 104 -3.12 -0.78 -15.55
N PHE A 105 -4.28 -0.75 -14.87
CA PHE A 105 -4.36 -0.27 -13.48
C PHE A 105 -3.52 -1.13 -12.53
N LEU A 106 -3.53 -2.45 -12.71
CA LEU A 106 -2.73 -3.37 -11.90
C LEU A 106 -1.24 -3.22 -12.18
N GLU A 107 -0.86 -3.04 -13.46
CA GLU A 107 0.52 -2.75 -13.85
C GLU A 107 1.02 -1.44 -13.23
N ALA A 108 0.20 -0.39 -13.31
CA ALA A 108 0.47 0.91 -12.69
C ALA A 108 0.62 0.81 -11.17
N GLY A 109 -0.28 0.07 -10.51
CA GLY A 109 -0.24 -0.18 -9.08
C GLY A 109 1.01 -0.95 -8.67
N TRP A 110 1.39 -1.95 -9.45
CA TRP A 110 2.63 -2.68 -9.23
C TRP A 110 3.83 -1.73 -9.36
N LEU A 111 3.90 -0.90 -10.40
CA LEU A 111 4.96 0.10 -10.58
C LEU A 111 5.04 1.08 -9.41
N ALA A 112 3.90 1.63 -8.98
CA ALA A 112 3.82 2.54 -7.82
C ALA A 112 4.26 1.83 -6.52
N SER A 113 3.86 0.57 -6.34
CA SER A 113 4.21 -0.22 -5.15
C SER A 113 5.71 -0.46 -4.99
N ARG A 114 6.51 -0.39 -6.06
CA ARG A 114 7.97 -0.56 -6.00
C ARG A 114 8.64 0.49 -5.12
N SER A 115 8.07 1.69 -5.07
CA SER A 115 8.58 2.81 -4.28
C SER A 115 8.16 2.75 -2.82
N VAL A 116 7.33 1.77 -2.43
CA VAL A 116 6.86 1.56 -1.06
C VAL A 116 7.67 0.44 -0.42
N GLY A 117 8.16 0.67 0.80
CA GLY A 117 8.97 -0.28 1.55
C GLY A 117 8.61 -0.32 3.03
N ARG A 118 9.01 -1.42 3.68
CA ARG A 118 8.86 -1.59 5.12
C ARG A 118 9.98 -0.85 5.83
N VAL A 119 9.63 0.10 6.69
CA VAL A 119 10.60 0.76 7.56
C VAL A 119 10.78 -0.10 8.80
N VAL A 120 12.01 -0.46 9.13
CA VAL A 120 12.36 -1.26 10.30
C VAL A 120 13.37 -0.50 11.14
N VAL A 121 12.99 -0.16 12.36
CA VAL A 121 13.89 0.46 13.34
C VAL A 121 14.38 -0.62 14.29
N ARG A 122 15.70 -0.81 14.36
CA ARG A 122 16.33 -1.84 15.19
C ARG A 122 16.76 -1.29 16.55
N GLY A 123 16.94 -2.19 17.53
CA GLY A 123 17.45 -1.86 18.86
C GLY A 123 16.39 -1.90 19.95
N ARG A 124 16.62 -1.17 21.06
CA ARG A 124 15.68 -1.10 22.17
C ARG A 124 14.44 -0.32 21.72
N GLY A 125 13.27 -0.95 21.77
CA GLY A 125 12.03 -0.37 21.23
C GLY A 125 11.87 -0.58 19.72
N ALA A 126 12.40 -1.68 19.19
CA ALA A 126 12.22 -2.06 17.80
C ALA A 126 10.74 -2.05 17.39
N HIS A 127 10.48 -1.47 16.23
CA HIS A 127 9.15 -1.35 15.65
C HIS A 127 9.30 -1.22 14.14
N TYR A 128 8.16 -1.22 13.46
CA TYR A 128 8.07 -1.16 12.02
C TYR A 128 6.99 -0.17 11.61
N GLY A 129 7.11 0.30 10.38
CA GLY A 129 6.13 1.11 9.71
C GLY A 129 6.24 0.93 8.20
N THR A 130 5.53 1.77 7.47
CA THR A 130 5.63 1.87 6.02
C THR A 130 6.25 3.22 5.66
N GLY A 131 7.00 3.24 4.57
CA GLY A 131 7.50 4.48 3.99
C GLY A 131 7.64 4.36 2.49
N PHE A 132 7.75 5.49 1.80
CA PHE A 132 7.85 5.49 0.35
C PHE A 132 8.74 6.60 -0.19
N LEU A 133 9.39 6.34 -1.32
CA LEU A 133 10.26 7.30 -2.00
C LEU A 133 9.42 8.43 -2.61
N VAL A 134 9.77 9.67 -2.31
CA VAL A 134 9.12 10.90 -2.80
C VAL A 134 10.02 11.72 -3.73
N SER A 135 11.30 11.39 -3.76
CA SER A 135 12.30 11.89 -4.72
C SER A 135 13.29 10.76 -5.05
N PRO A 136 14.25 10.97 -5.97
CA PRO A 136 15.35 10.04 -6.20
C PRO A 136 16.16 9.63 -4.96
N SER A 137 16.08 10.39 -3.86
CA SER A 137 16.92 10.21 -2.67
C SER A 137 16.19 10.32 -1.32
N LEU A 138 14.94 10.78 -1.29
CA LEU A 138 14.18 11.03 -0.07
C LEU A 138 13.01 10.07 0.11
N LEU A 139 12.83 9.59 1.33
CA LEU A 139 11.71 8.74 1.79
C LEU A 139 10.82 9.51 2.75
N LEU A 140 9.50 9.41 2.56
CA LEU A 140 8.47 9.91 3.48
C LEU A 140 7.88 8.76 4.31
N THR A 141 7.67 9.01 5.60
CA THR A 141 6.94 8.16 6.56
C THR A 141 6.35 9.04 7.68
N ASN A 142 5.77 8.46 8.74
CA ASN A 142 5.26 9.25 9.86
C ASN A 142 6.37 9.68 10.84
N ASN A 143 6.12 10.77 11.58
CA ASN A 143 7.00 11.17 12.68
C ASN A 143 7.04 10.09 13.77
N HIS A 144 5.91 9.50 14.12
CA HIS A 144 5.90 8.45 15.14
C HIS A 144 6.60 7.14 14.71
N VAL A 145 6.88 6.95 13.40
CA VAL A 145 7.73 5.87 12.88
C VAL A 145 9.21 6.25 12.96
N LEU A 146 9.56 7.51 12.63
CA LEU A 146 10.93 8.03 12.72
C LEU A 146 10.93 9.40 13.41
N ARG A 147 11.07 9.40 14.75
CA ARG A 147 10.81 10.60 15.57
C ARG A 147 11.94 11.60 15.54
N ASP A 148 13.16 11.11 15.40
CA ASP A 148 14.38 11.89 15.41
C ASP A 148 15.48 11.25 14.55
N GLN A 149 16.60 11.97 14.41
CA GLN A 149 17.75 11.53 13.63
C GLN A 149 18.44 10.29 14.22
N GLU A 150 18.39 10.09 15.54
CA GLU A 150 19.04 8.95 16.18
C GLU A 150 18.26 7.66 15.86
N GLU A 151 16.93 7.74 15.94
CA GLU A 151 16.02 6.66 15.55
C GLU A 151 16.12 6.35 14.06
N ALA A 152 16.09 7.38 13.21
CA ALA A 152 16.31 7.22 11.78
C ALA A 152 17.68 6.61 11.46
N GLY A 153 18.73 6.94 12.21
CA GLY A 153 20.07 6.38 12.01
C GLY A 153 20.17 4.88 12.32
N ARG A 154 19.21 4.32 13.06
CA ARG A 154 19.07 2.86 13.29
C ARG A 154 18.09 2.19 12.33
N GLY A 155 17.42 2.98 11.50
CA GLY A 155 16.39 2.53 10.58
C GLY A 155 16.95 2.01 9.26
N VAL A 156 16.25 1.03 8.71
CA VAL A 156 16.41 0.59 7.32
C VAL A 156 15.05 0.61 6.64
N VAL A 157 15.03 0.85 5.33
CA VAL A 157 13.87 0.60 4.48
C VAL A 157 14.11 -0.65 3.65
N GLU A 158 13.15 -1.57 3.68
CA GLU A 158 13.17 -2.83 2.95
C GLU A 158 12.16 -2.76 1.79
N PHE A 159 12.64 -2.50 0.58
CA PHE A 159 11.83 -2.60 -0.63
C PHE A 159 11.68 -4.06 -1.05
N ASN A 160 10.67 -4.37 -1.86
CA ASN A 160 10.35 -5.74 -2.30
C ASN A 160 10.17 -6.75 -1.16
N PHE A 161 9.93 -6.31 0.08
CA PHE A 161 9.46 -7.19 1.14
C PHE A 161 8.00 -7.59 0.87
N GLN A 162 7.79 -8.51 -0.06
CA GLN A 162 6.49 -8.95 -0.55
C GLN A 162 6.55 -10.43 -0.94
N THR A 163 5.44 -11.15 -0.81
CA THR A 163 5.35 -12.54 -1.26
C THR A 163 5.37 -12.59 -2.78
N GLY A 164 6.15 -13.52 -3.36
CA GLY A 164 6.18 -13.74 -4.80
C GLY A 164 4.84 -14.25 -5.34
N ALA A 165 4.59 -14.09 -6.64
CA ALA A 165 3.33 -14.53 -7.27
C ALA A 165 3.11 -16.05 -7.18
N ASP A 166 4.19 -16.82 -7.03
CA ASP A 166 4.22 -18.27 -6.82
C ASP A 166 4.21 -18.68 -5.33
N GLY A 167 4.02 -17.72 -4.43
CA GLY A 167 4.07 -17.94 -2.98
C GLY A 167 5.49 -18.00 -2.40
N THR A 168 6.52 -17.66 -3.18
CA THR A 168 7.89 -17.60 -2.68
C THR A 168 8.06 -16.58 -1.56
N ALA A 169 8.99 -16.91 -0.65
CA ALA A 169 9.34 -16.04 0.46
C ALA A 169 9.85 -14.68 -0.04
N PRO A 170 9.59 -13.59 0.70
CA PRO A 170 10.09 -12.27 0.34
C PRO A 170 11.61 -12.22 0.19
N ASP A 171 12.08 -11.52 -0.85
CA ASP A 171 13.49 -11.16 -1.07
C ASP A 171 13.68 -9.63 -0.91
N PRO A 172 13.73 -9.13 0.33
CA PRO A 172 13.78 -7.70 0.60
C PRO A 172 15.13 -7.10 0.19
N VAL A 173 15.09 -5.90 -0.38
CA VAL A 173 16.28 -5.09 -0.67
C VAL A 173 16.37 -3.96 0.35
N ALA A 174 17.31 -4.09 1.27
CA ALA A 174 17.48 -3.16 2.39
C ALA A 174 18.40 -1.97 2.07
N PHE A 175 17.94 -0.77 2.38
CA PHE A 175 18.73 0.47 2.32
C PHE A 175 18.80 1.11 3.70
N CYS A 176 19.99 1.59 4.06
CA CYS A 176 20.17 2.40 5.26
C CYS A 176 19.54 3.78 5.06
N LEU A 177 18.93 4.31 6.12
CA LEU A 177 18.51 5.72 6.17
C LEU A 177 19.72 6.59 6.56
N GLU A 178 19.78 7.80 6.01
CA GLU A 178 20.91 8.73 6.15
C GLU A 178 20.44 10.09 6.70
N PRO A 179 19.97 10.17 7.96
CA PRO A 179 19.41 11.40 8.53
C PRO A 179 20.42 12.55 8.59
N SER A 180 21.72 12.26 8.58
CA SER A 180 22.78 13.27 8.51
C SER A 180 22.86 13.98 7.15
N ARG A 181 22.38 13.36 6.07
CA ARG A 181 22.26 14.00 4.74
C ARG A 181 21.00 14.85 4.64
N PHE A 182 19.87 14.33 5.12
CA PHE A 182 18.60 15.04 5.16
C PHE A 182 17.69 14.43 6.21
N PHE A 183 17.12 15.27 7.06
CA PHE A 183 16.05 14.92 7.99
C PHE A 183 15.17 16.15 8.22
N ALA A 184 13.88 16.05 7.90
CA ALA A 184 12.88 17.07 8.17
C ALA A 184 11.63 16.39 8.73
N THR A 185 11.06 16.93 9.79
CA THR A 185 9.92 16.31 10.47
C THR A 185 8.96 17.36 11.00
N ASP A 186 7.68 17.01 11.03
CA ASP A 186 6.61 17.77 11.66
C ASP A 186 5.81 16.82 12.54
N ARG A 187 5.71 17.16 13.83
CA ARG A 187 5.02 16.32 14.83
C ARG A 187 3.51 16.50 14.79
N ASP A 188 3.04 17.69 14.43
CA ASP A 188 1.60 18.00 14.42
C ASP A 188 0.92 17.39 13.19
N LEU A 189 1.62 17.39 12.05
CA LEU A 189 1.23 16.69 10.83
C LEU A 189 1.71 15.24 10.78
N ASP A 190 2.50 14.82 11.77
CA ASP A 190 3.03 13.47 11.91
C ASP A 190 3.68 12.92 10.63
N PHE A 191 4.67 13.65 10.11
CA PHE A 191 5.48 13.17 8.99
C PHE A 191 6.97 13.36 9.26
N THR A 192 7.77 12.48 8.65
CA THR A 192 9.21 12.58 8.56
C THR A 192 9.65 12.31 7.13
N VAL A 193 10.50 13.18 6.60
CA VAL A 193 11.26 12.97 5.37
C VAL A 193 12.73 12.76 5.72
N VAL A 194 13.32 11.68 5.22
CA VAL A 194 14.70 11.29 5.50
C VAL A 194 15.41 10.85 4.21
N ALA A 195 16.71 11.15 4.09
CA ALA A 195 17.50 10.64 2.98
C ALA A 195 17.73 9.12 3.08
N VAL A 196 17.84 8.48 1.92
CA VAL A 196 18.15 7.05 1.78
C VAL A 196 19.50 6.89 1.08
N ALA A 197 20.26 5.87 1.49
CA ALA A 197 21.50 5.50 0.83
C ALA A 197 21.26 5.24 -0.67
N ALA A 198 22.18 5.70 -1.53
CA ALA A 198 22.07 5.53 -2.97
C ALA A 198 22.17 4.06 -3.43
N ARG A 199 22.72 3.20 -2.56
CA ARG A 199 22.89 1.75 -2.78
C ARG A 199 22.43 0.96 -1.58
N SER A 200 21.85 -0.21 -1.85
CA SER A 200 21.44 -1.16 -0.81
C SER A 200 22.66 -1.77 -0.14
N THR A 201 22.43 -2.52 0.95
CA THR A 201 23.46 -3.35 1.59
C THR A 201 24.09 -4.40 0.66
N GLU A 202 23.40 -4.72 -0.44
CA GLU A 202 23.83 -5.66 -1.50
C GLU A 202 24.32 -4.95 -2.77
N GLY A 203 24.40 -3.61 -2.75
CA GLY A 203 24.89 -2.80 -3.88
C GLY A 203 23.87 -2.47 -4.97
N LYS A 204 22.59 -2.86 -4.83
CA LYS A 204 21.51 -2.51 -5.77
C LYS A 204 21.25 -0.98 -5.72
N PRO A 205 21.12 -0.28 -6.85
CA PRO A 205 20.89 1.17 -6.85
C PRO A 205 19.46 1.53 -6.42
N LEU A 206 19.28 2.62 -5.67
CA LEU A 206 17.97 3.10 -5.21
C LEU A 206 17.03 3.45 -6.37
N SER A 207 17.59 3.94 -7.48
CA SER A 207 16.85 4.28 -8.70
C SER A 207 16.06 3.11 -9.31
N ALA A 208 16.35 1.86 -8.90
CA ALA A 208 15.57 0.70 -9.31
C ALA A 208 14.14 0.67 -8.76
N PHE A 209 13.83 1.45 -7.70
CA PHE A 209 12.56 1.40 -6.99
C PHE A 209 11.57 2.50 -7.39
N GLY A 210 11.96 3.41 -8.29
CA GLY A 210 11.11 4.53 -8.70
C GLY A 210 10.89 5.55 -7.58
N MET A 211 9.90 6.41 -7.76
CA MET A 211 9.46 7.38 -6.75
C MET A 211 7.98 7.73 -6.94
N LEU A 212 7.37 8.29 -5.89
CA LEU A 212 6.01 8.78 -5.85
C LEU A 212 6.02 10.28 -5.54
N PRO A 213 6.11 11.15 -6.57
CA PRO A 213 6.18 12.59 -6.35
C PRO A 213 4.93 13.13 -5.65
N LEU A 214 5.14 14.04 -4.70
CA LEU A 214 4.05 14.69 -3.97
C LEU A 214 3.60 15.96 -4.68
N ASP A 215 2.43 15.91 -5.30
CA ASP A 215 1.81 17.09 -5.91
C ASP A 215 1.16 17.97 -4.83
N GLU A 216 1.49 19.27 -4.79
CA GLU A 216 0.87 20.24 -3.89
C GLU A 216 -0.54 20.64 -4.33
N ALA A 217 -0.83 20.54 -5.63
CA ALA A 217 -2.07 21.04 -6.19
C ALA A 217 -3.31 20.33 -5.61
N GLN A 218 -4.41 21.08 -5.52
CA GLN A 218 -5.68 20.65 -4.92
C GLN A 218 -6.59 20.00 -5.95
N GLY A 219 -7.39 19.00 -5.57
CA GLY A 219 -8.33 18.29 -6.47
C GLY A 219 -7.91 16.86 -6.84
N LYS A 220 -7.06 16.23 -6.02
CA LYS A 220 -6.63 14.83 -6.21
C LYS A 220 -7.67 13.79 -5.75
N ALA A 221 -8.61 14.20 -4.91
CA ALA A 221 -9.70 13.37 -4.40
C ALA A 221 -10.93 14.24 -4.05
N ILE A 222 -12.12 13.65 -4.15
CA ILE A 222 -13.39 14.23 -3.68
C ILE A 222 -14.13 13.24 -2.77
N LEU A 223 -15.13 13.75 -2.04
CA LEU A 223 -15.99 12.92 -1.18
C LEU A 223 -16.67 11.81 -1.98
N GLY A 224 -16.65 10.60 -1.43
CA GLY A 224 -17.22 9.41 -2.05
C GLY A 224 -16.33 8.71 -3.06
N GLU A 225 -15.18 9.26 -3.42
CA GLU A 225 -14.21 8.63 -4.32
C GLU A 225 -13.47 7.46 -3.64
N LEU A 226 -13.08 6.43 -4.39
CA LEU A 226 -12.27 5.30 -3.90
C LEU A 226 -10.77 5.68 -3.83
N VAL A 227 -10.07 5.15 -2.82
CA VAL A 227 -8.63 5.38 -2.62
C VAL A 227 -7.86 4.11 -2.31
N ASN A 228 -6.73 3.88 -2.97
CA ASN A 228 -5.95 2.65 -2.86
C ASN A 228 -4.81 2.83 -1.84
N ILE A 229 -4.47 1.79 -1.07
CA ILE A 229 -3.35 1.87 -0.10
C ILE A 229 -2.41 0.68 -0.24
N VAL A 230 -1.11 0.97 -0.35
CA VAL A 230 -0.02 -0.02 -0.38
C VAL A 230 0.73 0.07 0.95
N GLN A 231 0.82 -1.04 1.68
CA GLN A 231 1.16 -1.00 3.10
C GLN A 231 1.85 -2.27 3.60
N HIS A 232 2.45 -2.19 4.80
CA HIS A 232 2.99 -3.31 5.56
C HIS A 232 2.23 -3.51 6.89
N PRO A 233 0.99 -4.01 6.85
CA PRO A 233 0.19 -4.24 8.04
C PRO A 233 0.86 -5.32 8.91
N ASN A 234 0.88 -5.12 10.22
CA ASN A 234 1.65 -5.89 11.22
C ASN A 234 3.15 -6.04 10.90
N GLY A 235 3.68 -5.19 10.01
CA GLY A 235 5.03 -5.35 9.48
C GLY A 235 5.17 -6.55 8.55
N GLU A 236 4.07 -7.14 8.07
CA GLU A 236 4.04 -8.30 7.18
C GLU A 236 4.47 -7.95 5.74
N PRO A 237 4.66 -8.96 4.87
CA PRO A 237 4.92 -8.72 3.46
C PRO A 237 3.87 -7.77 2.87
N LYS A 238 4.31 -6.90 1.96
CA LYS A 238 3.52 -5.81 1.38
C LYS A 238 2.14 -6.27 0.92
N GLN A 239 1.12 -5.54 1.32
CA GLN A 239 -0.28 -5.79 0.97
C GLN A 239 -0.87 -4.55 0.31
N LEU A 240 -1.95 -4.76 -0.44
CA LEU A 240 -2.65 -3.73 -1.18
C LEU A 240 -4.15 -3.82 -0.85
N ALA A 241 -4.76 -2.72 -0.40
CA ALA A 241 -6.21 -2.63 -0.27
C ALA A 241 -6.78 -1.78 -1.43
N LEU A 242 -7.62 -2.42 -2.25
CA LEU A 242 -8.26 -1.87 -3.46
C LEU A 242 -9.80 -1.80 -3.36
N ARG A 243 -10.38 -2.42 -2.35
CA ARG A 243 -11.83 -2.58 -2.21
C ARG A 243 -12.25 -1.95 -0.90
N GLU A 244 -13.47 -1.40 -0.88
CA GLU A 244 -14.10 -0.85 0.34
C GLU A 244 -13.25 0.25 0.99
N ASN A 245 -12.81 1.19 0.15
CA ASN A 245 -11.74 2.12 0.47
C ASN A 245 -12.12 3.58 0.16
N ARG A 246 -13.29 4.03 0.62
CA ARG A 246 -13.93 5.27 0.17
C ARG A 246 -13.52 6.49 1.02
N VAL A 247 -13.38 7.65 0.39
CA VAL A 247 -13.24 8.96 1.06
C VAL A 247 -14.57 9.36 1.71
N MET A 248 -14.57 9.48 3.04
CA MET A 248 -15.73 9.85 3.85
C MET A 248 -15.80 11.33 4.20
N ASP A 249 -14.67 11.97 4.45
CA ASP A 249 -14.60 13.40 4.76
C ASP A 249 -13.27 13.98 4.30
N LEU A 250 -13.29 15.28 3.96
CA LEU A 250 -12.11 16.00 3.51
C LEU A 250 -11.98 17.31 4.28
N LEU A 251 -11.22 17.24 5.37
CA LEU A 251 -10.88 18.38 6.21
C LEU A 251 -9.81 19.24 5.54
N GLU A 252 -9.50 20.36 6.18
CA GLU A 252 -8.45 21.26 5.73
C GLU A 252 -7.10 20.53 5.61
N THR A 253 -6.75 19.77 6.66
CA THR A 253 -5.45 19.11 6.82
C THR A 253 -5.50 17.60 6.57
N PHE A 254 -6.63 16.99 6.87
CA PHE A 254 -6.78 15.54 6.92
C PHE A 254 -7.82 15.03 5.92
N VAL A 255 -7.72 13.76 5.57
CA VAL A 255 -8.76 13.00 4.87
C VAL A 255 -9.22 11.87 5.79
N HIS A 256 -10.53 11.68 5.92
CA HIS A 256 -11.11 10.48 6.52
C HIS A 256 -11.55 9.53 5.43
N TYR A 257 -11.19 8.26 5.56
CA TYR A 257 -11.49 7.26 4.55
C TYR A 257 -11.63 5.87 5.18
N GLU A 258 -12.37 5.00 4.49
CA GLU A 258 -12.49 3.58 4.82
C GLU A 258 -11.31 2.85 4.19
N THR A 259 -10.75 1.84 4.87
CA THR A 259 -9.82 0.85 4.32
C THR A 259 -9.46 -0.13 5.43
N ASP A 260 -9.04 -1.34 5.06
CA ASP A 260 -8.35 -2.24 5.98
C ASP A 260 -6.91 -1.76 6.20
N THR A 261 -6.53 -1.58 7.46
CA THR A 261 -5.16 -1.26 7.92
C THR A 261 -4.90 -2.00 9.23
N ALA A 262 -3.63 -2.19 9.59
CA ALA A 262 -3.23 -2.73 10.89
C ALA A 262 -1.99 -1.99 11.42
N PRO A 263 -1.55 -2.19 12.68
CA PRO A 263 -0.29 -1.62 13.17
C PRO A 263 0.85 -1.80 12.17
N GLY A 264 1.67 -0.78 11.89
CA GLY A 264 2.70 -0.84 10.83
C GLY A 264 2.27 -0.34 9.45
N SER A 265 0.98 -0.11 9.25
CA SER A 265 0.45 0.61 8.07
C SER A 265 0.78 2.10 8.13
N SER A 266 1.12 2.63 9.31
CA SER A 266 1.60 4.00 9.51
C SER A 266 2.68 4.37 8.50
N GLY A 267 2.46 5.47 7.78
CA GLY A 267 3.37 6.02 6.80
C GLY A 267 3.11 5.51 5.38
N SER A 268 2.06 4.72 5.18
CA SER A 268 1.66 4.23 3.87
C SER A 268 1.10 5.35 2.99
N PRO A 269 1.42 5.37 1.68
CA PRO A 269 0.77 6.26 0.74
C PRO A 269 -0.67 5.81 0.48
N VAL A 270 -1.59 6.77 0.52
CA VAL A 270 -2.97 6.64 0.05
C VAL A 270 -3.03 7.24 -1.34
N PHE A 271 -3.56 6.49 -2.30
CA PHE A 271 -3.62 6.84 -3.72
C PHE A 271 -5.05 7.06 -4.20
N ASN A 272 -5.23 7.85 -5.26
CA ASN A 272 -6.43 7.75 -6.10
C ASN A 272 -6.23 6.71 -7.22
N ASP A 273 -7.20 6.57 -8.12
CA ASP A 273 -7.15 5.61 -9.24
C ASP A 273 -6.12 5.93 -10.33
N GLN A 274 -5.52 7.13 -10.31
CA GLN A 274 -4.39 7.49 -11.17
C GLN A 274 -3.04 7.22 -10.49
N TRP A 275 -3.04 6.52 -9.34
CA TRP A 275 -1.86 6.26 -8.52
C TRP A 275 -1.15 7.55 -8.07
N GLU A 276 -1.92 8.63 -7.88
CA GLU A 276 -1.44 9.86 -7.28
C GLU A 276 -1.53 9.78 -5.77
N VAL A 277 -0.46 10.14 -5.04
CA VAL A 277 -0.52 10.21 -3.58
C VAL A 277 -1.47 11.33 -3.14
N VAL A 278 -2.59 10.96 -2.52
CA VAL A 278 -3.59 11.88 -1.98
C VAL A 278 -3.32 12.22 -0.52
N ALA A 279 -2.79 11.26 0.24
CA ALA A 279 -2.51 11.40 1.66
C ALA A 279 -1.43 10.44 2.16
N LEU A 280 -0.87 10.76 3.33
CA LEU A 280 -0.03 9.91 4.16
C LEU A 280 -0.90 9.30 5.27
N HIS A 281 -1.10 7.98 5.28
CA HIS A 281 -1.82 7.32 6.36
C HIS A 281 -1.05 7.50 7.68
N HIS A 282 -1.72 7.92 8.75
CA HIS A 282 -1.05 8.21 10.01
C HIS A 282 -1.80 7.77 11.27
N SER A 283 -3.13 7.60 11.19
CA SER A 283 -3.93 7.22 12.34
C SER A 283 -5.18 6.44 11.93
N ALA A 284 -5.65 5.61 12.85
CA ALA A 284 -7.02 5.13 12.85
C ALA A 284 -7.93 6.07 13.67
N VAL A 285 -9.23 5.98 13.43
CA VAL A 285 -10.26 6.62 14.25
C VAL A 285 -10.89 5.54 15.12
N PRO A 286 -10.71 5.58 16.45
CA PRO A 286 -11.20 4.54 17.34
C PRO A 286 -12.73 4.48 17.35
N LEU A 287 -13.26 3.27 17.42
CA LEU A 287 -14.65 3.02 17.76
C LEU A 287 -14.84 3.29 19.26
N THR A 288 -15.94 3.94 19.63
CA THR A 288 -16.21 4.33 21.01
C THR A 288 -17.60 3.89 21.45
N ASP A 289 -17.77 3.63 22.75
CA ASP A 289 -19.09 3.45 23.36
C ASP A 289 -19.84 4.79 23.55
N GLY A 290 -21.03 4.72 24.15
CA GLY A 290 -21.86 5.90 24.42
C GLY A 290 -21.26 6.88 25.44
N ASP A 291 -20.28 6.45 26.24
CA ASP A 291 -19.56 7.26 27.21
C ASP A 291 -18.22 7.79 26.64
N GLY A 292 -17.90 7.44 25.39
CA GLY A 292 -16.69 7.86 24.69
C GLY A 292 -15.45 7.01 24.98
N HIS A 293 -15.58 5.86 25.65
CA HIS A 293 -14.46 4.95 25.84
C HIS A 293 -14.15 4.18 24.57
N TYR A 294 -12.86 3.97 24.29
CA TYR A 294 -12.42 3.21 23.12
C TYR A 294 -12.79 1.74 23.29
N LEU A 295 -13.21 1.11 22.20
CA LEU A 295 -13.61 -0.29 22.17
C LEU A 295 -12.52 -1.16 21.55
N ALA A 296 -12.39 -2.37 22.06
CA ALA A 296 -11.59 -3.42 21.47
C ALA A 296 -12.41 -4.20 20.42
N LEU A 297 -11.75 -5.03 19.61
CA LEU A 297 -12.39 -5.84 18.56
C LEU A 297 -13.47 -6.80 19.10
N ASP A 298 -13.38 -7.21 20.36
CA ASP A 298 -14.37 -8.05 21.05
C ASP A 298 -15.54 -7.27 21.67
N GLY A 299 -15.57 -5.93 21.48
CA GLY A 299 -16.58 -5.03 22.01
C GLY A 299 -16.37 -4.62 23.47
N THR A 300 -15.30 -5.07 24.13
CA THR A 300 -14.94 -4.60 25.47
C THR A 300 -14.22 -3.26 25.44
N ARG A 301 -13.99 -2.64 26.60
CA ARG A 301 -13.22 -1.40 26.68
C ARG A 301 -11.74 -1.68 26.37
N TRP A 302 -11.22 -0.99 25.37
CA TRP A 302 -9.80 -1.02 25.05
C TRP A 302 -8.98 -0.22 26.06
N THR A 303 -7.79 -0.73 26.38
CA THR A 303 -6.75 0.01 27.11
C THR A 303 -5.40 -0.14 26.43
N PRO A 304 -4.44 0.81 26.60
CA PRO A 304 -3.12 0.73 25.99
C PRO A 304 -2.36 -0.58 26.26
N GLU A 305 -2.63 -1.22 27.41
CA GLU A 305 -2.03 -2.49 27.82
C GLU A 305 -2.51 -3.68 26.97
N THR A 306 -3.73 -3.61 26.44
CA THR A 306 -4.29 -4.63 25.54
C THR A 306 -3.66 -4.62 24.14
N GLY A 307 -2.93 -3.55 23.80
CA GLY A 307 -2.20 -3.41 22.55
C GLY A 307 -3.05 -2.88 21.40
N GLU A 308 -2.38 -2.19 20.47
CA GLU A 308 -3.01 -1.52 19.33
C GLU A 308 -3.76 -2.48 18.40
N GLN A 309 -3.23 -3.69 18.22
CA GLN A 309 -3.83 -4.71 17.36
C GLN A 309 -5.24 -5.15 17.79
N ASN A 310 -5.62 -4.86 19.03
CA ASN A 310 -6.94 -5.17 19.56
C ASN A 310 -7.90 -3.98 19.53
N LEU A 311 -7.47 -2.80 19.09
CA LEU A 311 -8.32 -1.60 19.00
C LEU A 311 -9.33 -1.76 17.86
N ALA A 312 -10.61 -1.54 18.14
CA ALA A 312 -11.61 -1.41 17.10
C ALA A 312 -11.59 0.01 16.53
N TRP A 313 -11.60 0.13 15.20
CA TRP A 313 -11.67 1.41 14.50
C TRP A 313 -12.90 1.47 13.59
N LYS A 314 -13.31 2.68 13.26
CA LYS A 314 -14.46 2.95 12.37
C LYS A 314 -14.08 3.72 11.10
N ALA A 315 -12.86 4.25 11.05
CA ALA A 315 -12.35 5.03 9.93
C ALA A 315 -10.82 5.13 10.02
N ASN A 316 -10.20 5.55 8.92
CA ASN A 316 -8.80 5.92 8.86
C ASN A 316 -8.66 7.42 8.67
N GLU A 317 -7.52 7.96 9.11
CA GLU A 317 -7.15 9.35 8.88
C GLU A 317 -5.77 9.42 8.21
N GLY A 318 -5.71 10.25 7.16
CA GLY A 318 -4.49 10.53 6.43
C GLY A 318 -4.20 12.02 6.39
N VAL A 319 -2.93 12.41 6.50
CA VAL A 319 -2.50 13.80 6.31
C VAL A 319 -2.45 14.06 4.81
N ARG A 320 -3.14 15.11 4.35
CA ARG A 320 -3.23 15.40 2.92
C ARG A 320 -1.84 15.69 2.35
N ALA A 321 -1.50 15.07 1.22
CA ALA A 321 -0.18 15.21 0.59
C ALA A 321 0.20 16.68 0.32
N SER A 322 -0.80 17.52 -0.02
CA SER A 322 -0.58 18.96 -0.22
C SER A 322 -0.11 19.68 1.04
N ARG A 323 -0.54 19.24 2.23
CA ARG A 323 -0.13 19.84 3.50
C ARG A 323 1.25 19.39 3.93
N VAL A 324 1.62 18.14 3.63
CA VAL A 324 3.00 17.68 3.79
C VAL A 324 3.95 18.52 2.94
N VAL A 325 3.62 18.76 1.67
CA VAL A 325 4.44 19.61 0.78
C VAL A 325 4.53 21.05 1.30
N GLN A 326 3.40 21.64 1.70
CA GLN A 326 3.38 23.00 2.25
C GLN A 326 4.28 23.12 3.50
N ALA A 327 4.13 22.21 4.46
CA ALA A 327 4.94 22.19 5.67
C ALA A 327 6.44 22.00 5.36
N LEU A 328 6.80 21.12 4.43
CA LEU A 328 8.20 20.93 4.00
C LEU A 328 8.83 22.19 3.40
N ARG A 329 8.05 23.01 2.68
CA ARG A 329 8.52 24.32 2.17
C ARG A 329 8.80 25.29 3.31
N ASP A 330 7.96 25.27 4.34
CA ASP A 330 8.02 26.22 5.46
C ASP A 330 9.14 25.87 6.46
N ILE A 331 9.65 24.62 6.47
CA ILE A 331 10.80 24.24 7.30
C ILE A 331 12.05 25.00 6.83
N PRO A 332 12.76 25.73 7.72
CA PRO A 332 13.96 26.48 7.34
C PRO A 332 15.13 25.52 7.11
N LEU A 333 15.50 25.33 5.84
CA LEU A 333 16.67 24.54 5.41
C LEU A 333 17.65 25.44 4.65
N THR A 334 18.94 25.13 4.75
CA THR A 334 20.00 25.82 4.00
C THR A 334 21.02 24.81 3.48
N GLY A 335 21.75 25.15 2.41
CA GLY A 335 22.83 24.32 1.87
C GLY A 335 22.34 23.02 1.22
N ALA A 336 23.08 21.92 1.45
CA ALA A 336 22.79 20.63 0.80
C ALA A 336 21.39 20.06 1.14
N PRO A 337 20.86 20.15 2.37
CA PRO A 337 19.48 19.77 2.65
C PRO A 337 18.44 20.54 1.83
N ASP A 338 18.65 21.84 1.60
CA ASP A 338 17.71 22.64 0.80
C ASP A 338 17.69 22.20 -0.68
N ALA A 339 18.83 21.80 -1.23
CA ALA A 339 18.90 21.24 -2.58
C ALA A 339 18.13 19.90 -2.71
N LEU A 340 18.19 19.04 -1.68
CA LEU A 340 17.42 17.79 -1.66
C LEU A 340 15.91 18.04 -1.51
N ARG A 341 15.52 19.08 -0.75
CA ARG A 341 14.13 19.54 -0.73
C ARG A 341 13.70 20.03 -2.12
N ALA A 342 14.53 20.83 -2.79
CA ALA A 342 14.23 21.32 -4.13
C ALA A 342 14.03 20.16 -5.13
N GLU A 343 14.87 19.11 -5.07
CA GLU A 343 14.71 17.88 -5.86
C GLU A 343 13.33 17.23 -5.67
N LEU A 344 12.84 17.13 -4.43
CA LEU A 344 11.49 16.62 -4.13
C LEU A 344 10.39 17.50 -4.74
N LEU A 345 10.52 18.82 -4.61
CA LEU A 345 9.53 19.77 -5.12
C LEU A 345 9.52 19.81 -6.66
N GLU A 346 10.68 19.67 -7.31
CA GLU A 346 10.80 19.58 -8.76
C GLU A 346 10.25 18.27 -9.32
N ALA A 347 10.46 17.14 -8.62
CA ALA A 347 9.92 15.84 -9.01
C ALA A 347 8.39 15.88 -9.17
N ALA A 348 7.69 16.70 -8.38
CA ALA A 348 6.25 16.90 -8.49
C ALA A 348 5.82 17.64 -9.77
N THR A 349 6.65 18.57 -10.24
CA THR A 349 6.39 19.38 -11.44
C THR A 349 6.70 18.65 -12.75
N ALA A 350 7.60 17.67 -12.72
CA ALA A 350 7.95 16.82 -13.86
C ALA A 350 6.85 15.80 -14.24
N ARG A 351 5.66 15.90 -13.62
CA ARG A 351 4.55 14.99 -13.84
C ARG A 351 4.09 14.99 -15.30
N ARG A 352 3.92 13.79 -15.84
CA ARG A 352 3.15 13.55 -17.06
C ARG A 352 1.68 13.93 -16.83
N PRO A 353 1.00 14.49 -17.84
CA PRO A 353 -0.43 14.78 -17.74
C PRO A 353 -1.21 13.51 -17.39
N ALA A 354 -2.27 13.67 -16.58
CA ALA A 354 -3.20 12.59 -16.25
C ALA A 354 -3.70 11.93 -17.54
N GLY A 355 -3.54 10.61 -17.65
CA GLY A 355 -3.93 9.84 -18.84
C GLY A 355 -2.83 9.55 -19.86
N ALA A 356 -1.57 9.92 -19.62
CA ALA A 356 -0.47 9.46 -20.47
C ALA A 356 -0.30 7.93 -20.37
N PRO A 357 -0.21 7.19 -21.49
CA PRO A 357 0.02 5.75 -21.46
C PRO A 357 1.32 5.44 -20.72
N PHE A 358 1.29 4.37 -19.92
CA PHE A 358 2.44 3.88 -19.19
C PHE A 358 3.58 3.58 -20.17
N PRO A 359 4.84 3.93 -19.83
CA PRO A 359 5.96 3.41 -20.60
C PRO A 359 5.87 1.88 -20.56
N ALA A 360 5.93 1.23 -21.72
CA ALA A 360 5.94 -0.22 -21.79
C ALA A 360 7.00 -0.76 -20.83
N GLY A 361 6.60 -1.63 -19.90
CA GLY A 361 7.54 -2.42 -19.15
C GLY A 361 8.48 -3.17 -20.10
N PRO A 362 9.66 -3.63 -19.64
CA PRO A 362 10.47 -4.52 -20.45
C PRO A 362 9.60 -5.67 -20.97
N PRO A 363 9.71 -6.05 -22.26
CA PRO A 363 8.87 -7.08 -22.84
C PRO A 363 8.93 -8.33 -21.97
N PHE A 364 7.77 -8.96 -21.74
CA PHE A 364 7.70 -10.25 -21.07
C PHE A 364 8.76 -11.18 -21.67
N PRO A 365 9.60 -11.87 -20.86
CA PRO A 365 10.51 -12.85 -21.39
C PRO A 365 9.67 -13.87 -22.17
N SER A 366 9.90 -13.93 -23.48
CA SER A 366 9.26 -14.92 -24.34
C SER A 366 9.53 -16.29 -23.75
N ALA A 367 8.46 -17.00 -23.36
CA ALA A 367 8.58 -18.36 -22.87
C ALA A 367 9.38 -19.19 -23.88
N PRO A 368 10.34 -20.02 -23.44
CA PRO A 368 11.01 -20.93 -24.36
C PRO A 368 9.94 -21.82 -25.02
N ALA A 369 10.00 -21.92 -26.34
CA ALA A 369 9.08 -22.72 -27.12
C ALA A 369 9.02 -24.14 -26.53
N TRP A 370 7.85 -24.55 -26.07
CA TRP A 370 7.60 -25.93 -25.67
C TRP A 370 7.72 -26.81 -26.91
N THR A 371 8.85 -27.50 -27.05
CA THR A 371 8.95 -28.68 -27.93
C THR A 371 8.35 -29.86 -27.18
N PRO A 372 7.27 -30.49 -27.67
CA PRO A 372 6.71 -31.67 -27.02
C PRO A 372 7.68 -32.84 -27.21
N THR A 373 8.27 -33.31 -26.12
CA THR A 373 9.05 -34.55 -26.12
C THR A 373 8.08 -35.72 -26.05
N GLU A 374 8.06 -36.56 -27.10
CA GLU A 374 7.30 -37.80 -27.16
C GLU A 374 7.60 -38.68 -25.93
N THR A 375 6.56 -38.95 -25.14
CA THR A 375 6.65 -39.92 -24.04
C THR A 375 6.53 -41.31 -24.64
N ARG A 376 7.66 -42.02 -24.72
CA ARG A 376 7.69 -43.43 -25.10
C ARG A 376 7.13 -44.28 -23.95
N THR A 377 5.95 -44.85 -24.15
CA THR A 377 5.35 -45.86 -23.29
C THR A 377 6.26 -47.09 -23.21
N ALA A 378 6.60 -47.51 -22.00
CA ALA A 378 7.09 -48.85 -21.71
C ALA A 378 6.30 -49.39 -20.52
N SER A 379 5.29 -50.19 -20.84
CA SER A 379 4.75 -51.19 -19.91
C SER A 379 5.83 -52.23 -19.66
N GLU A 380 6.13 -52.53 -18.40
CA GLU A 380 6.54 -53.87 -18.01
C GLU A 380 6.29 -54.09 -16.51
N THR A 381 5.33 -54.97 -16.27
CA THR A 381 4.99 -55.56 -14.98
C THR A 381 6.13 -56.48 -14.56
N ARG A 382 6.66 -56.32 -13.35
CA ARG A 382 7.37 -57.40 -12.66
C ARG A 382 7.01 -57.43 -11.18
N THR A 383 6.21 -58.44 -10.85
CA THR A 383 5.94 -58.91 -9.50
C THR A 383 7.14 -59.70 -9.03
N GLU A 384 7.66 -59.43 -7.83
CA GLU A 384 8.36 -60.44 -7.03
C GLU A 384 8.28 -60.10 -5.55
N THR A 385 8.29 -61.16 -4.75
CA THR A 385 7.63 -61.29 -3.45
C THR A 385 8.66 -61.42 -2.33
N ALA A 386 8.30 -60.90 -1.15
CA ALA A 386 8.69 -61.33 0.20
C ALA A 386 10.16 -61.30 0.65
N ALA A 387 10.42 -60.63 1.80
CA ALA A 387 10.82 -61.31 3.04
C ALA A 387 10.99 -60.32 4.19
N GLU A 388 10.37 -60.62 5.34
CA GLU A 388 10.72 -60.08 6.64
C GLU A 388 12.13 -60.55 7.06
N THR A 389 12.97 -59.63 7.54
CA THR A 389 13.98 -59.93 8.57
C THR A 389 14.16 -58.73 9.49
N ALA A 390 14.06 -59.00 10.78
CA ALA A 390 14.29 -58.09 11.89
C ALA A 390 15.79 -57.85 12.16
N GLY A 391 16.09 -56.69 12.74
CA GLY A 391 17.24 -56.47 13.64
C GLY A 391 18.53 -55.96 13.01
N GLY A 392 19.09 -54.89 13.58
CA GLY A 392 20.51 -54.57 13.46
C GLY A 392 20.83 -53.07 13.43
N ASP A 393 21.37 -52.57 14.54
CA ASP A 393 22.14 -51.33 14.61
C ASP A 393 23.21 -51.28 13.52
N GLY A 394 23.29 -50.16 12.80
CA GLY A 394 24.29 -49.94 11.75
C GLY A 394 24.68 -48.47 11.65
N ALA A 395 25.83 -48.15 12.24
CA ALA A 395 26.52 -46.87 12.08
C ALA A 395 26.76 -46.53 10.59
N PRO A 396 26.79 -45.24 10.20
CA PRO A 396 26.96 -44.87 8.80
C PRO A 396 28.38 -45.17 8.30
N GLY A 397 28.46 -45.90 7.17
CA GLY A 397 29.68 -46.11 6.41
C GLY A 397 30.18 -44.85 5.68
N PRO A 398 31.39 -44.87 5.11
CA PRO A 398 32.09 -43.68 4.63
C PRO A 398 31.48 -43.13 3.33
N VAL A 399 31.37 -41.80 3.26
CA VAL A 399 30.87 -41.07 2.08
C VAL A 399 32.01 -40.93 1.05
N PRO A 400 31.81 -41.27 -0.23
CA PRO A 400 32.81 -41.11 -1.28
C PRO A 400 33.03 -39.63 -1.62
N SER A 401 34.28 -39.26 -1.88
CA SER A 401 34.73 -37.94 -2.31
C SER A 401 34.14 -37.58 -3.68
N GLY A 402 33.19 -36.64 -3.72
CA GLY A 402 32.62 -36.07 -4.95
C GLY A 402 33.35 -34.81 -5.43
N THR A 403 33.36 -34.61 -6.75
CA THR A 403 33.93 -33.44 -7.46
C THR A 403 33.11 -32.17 -7.21
N PRO A 404 33.71 -30.97 -7.06
CA PRO A 404 32.95 -29.74 -6.83
C PRO A 404 32.07 -29.40 -8.03
N GLY A 405 30.76 -29.23 -7.80
CA GLY A 405 29.77 -28.78 -8.80
C GLY A 405 28.57 -29.69 -9.04
N ALA A 406 28.45 -30.84 -8.38
CA ALA A 406 27.27 -31.70 -8.48
C ALA A 406 26.32 -31.51 -7.28
N THR A 407 25.03 -31.29 -7.56
CA THR A 407 23.96 -31.30 -6.55
C THR A 407 23.67 -32.75 -6.15
N THR A 408 23.92 -33.11 -4.90
CA THR A 408 23.60 -34.45 -4.37
C THR A 408 22.31 -34.39 -3.58
N GLY A 409 21.25 -35.04 -4.08
CA GLY A 409 19.97 -35.19 -3.37
C GLY A 409 19.97 -36.43 -2.47
N TRP A 410 19.40 -36.31 -1.27
CA TRP A 410 19.15 -37.44 -0.36
C TRP A 410 17.65 -37.61 -0.16
N THR A 411 17.18 -38.85 -0.21
CA THR A 411 15.80 -39.21 0.14
C THR A 411 15.81 -39.89 1.49
N VAL A 412 15.18 -39.27 2.50
CA VAL A 412 15.04 -39.84 3.85
C VAL A 412 13.58 -40.26 4.04
N PRO A 413 13.27 -41.56 4.20
CA PRO A 413 11.91 -41.99 4.52
C PRO A 413 11.59 -41.65 5.99
N LEU A 414 10.58 -40.81 6.21
CA LEU A 414 10.03 -40.51 7.54
C LEU A 414 8.82 -41.40 7.82
N ARG A 415 8.80 -42.04 9.00
CA ARG A 415 7.62 -42.73 9.54
C ARG A 415 7.09 -41.92 10.73
N LEU A 416 5.82 -41.54 10.67
CA LEU A 416 5.09 -40.86 11.74
C LEU A 416 4.05 -41.82 12.31
N ASP A 417 4.20 -42.24 13.55
CA ASP A 417 3.18 -43.00 14.27
C ASP A 417 2.38 -42.02 15.16
N LEU A 418 1.08 -41.88 14.89
CA LEU A 418 0.15 -41.01 15.63
C LEU A 418 -0.79 -41.86 16.47
N THR A 419 -0.82 -41.62 17.78
CA THR A 419 -1.76 -42.28 18.71
C THR A 419 -2.85 -41.30 19.12
N VAL A 420 -4.09 -41.57 18.70
CA VAL A 420 -5.26 -40.78 19.10
C VAL A 420 -5.80 -41.34 20.41
N VAL A 421 -5.82 -40.54 21.47
CA VAL A 421 -6.44 -40.89 22.75
C VAL A 421 -7.86 -40.33 22.77
N PRO A 422 -8.92 -41.15 22.93
CA PRO A 422 -10.28 -40.62 23.04
C PRO A 422 -10.45 -39.86 24.37
N GLY A 423 -10.85 -38.59 24.27
CA GLY A 423 -11.17 -37.76 25.43
C GLY A 423 -12.48 -38.21 26.08
N THR A 424 -12.45 -38.40 27.41
CA THR A 424 -13.65 -38.53 28.23
C THR A 424 -14.38 -37.20 28.26
N SER A 425 -15.63 -37.17 27.79
CA SER A 425 -16.51 -35.99 27.88
C SER A 425 -16.87 -35.70 29.34
N PRO A 426 -17.02 -34.41 29.74
CA PRO A 426 -17.61 -34.05 31.02
C PRO A 426 -19.11 -34.39 31.10
#